data_AF-A0A1Q6RII2-F1
#
_entry.id   AF-A0A1Q6RII2-F1
#
_cell.length_a   1.000
_cell.length_b   1.000
_cell.length_c   1.000
_cell.angle_alpha   90.00
_cell.angle_beta   90.00
_cell.angle_gamma   90.00
#
_symmetry.space_group_name_H-M   'P 1'
#
loop_
_entity.id
_entity.type
_entity.pdbx_description
1 polymer ?
#
loop_
_entity_poly.entity_id
_entity_poly.type
_entity_poly.pdbx_seq_one_letter_code
_entity_poly.pdbx_strand_id
1 'polypeptide(L)'
;MDFSEYTVWLLKTALAYWIVFAIIMPFFLAGELIYMNSKKKMTKKENGEWQQINNIAIGMLVVFFVINIVDTFPIIKDAVGQNYVCVKGEYSIEHARQSKGGGATEWVVITTDDGARIALDYPRGKDLSELPDDTCYGTVWYSENSHYILEFIPDEPTDGN
;
A
#
# COMPACT_ATOMS: atom_id res chain seq x y z
N MET A 1 11.31 21.83 9.71
CA MET A 1 11.61 20.39 9.64
C MET A 1 11.84 20.06 8.17
N ASP A 2 12.85 19.27 7.84
CA ASP A 2 13.04 18.80 6.47
C ASP A 2 12.19 17.54 6.26
N PHE A 3 11.12 17.65 5.48
CA PHE A 3 10.22 16.53 5.19
C PHE A 3 10.62 15.75 3.92
N SER A 4 11.82 16.01 3.38
CA SER A 4 12.33 15.33 2.20
C SER A 4 12.35 13.82 2.38
N GLU A 5 12.74 13.33 3.54
CA GLU A 5 12.81 11.90 3.84
C GLU A 5 11.42 11.24 3.85
N TYR A 6 10.44 11.85 4.52
CA TYR A 6 9.06 11.36 4.52
C TYR A 6 8.48 11.28 3.11
N THR A 7 8.74 12.33 2.31
CA THR A 7 8.29 12.42 0.93
C THR A 7 8.91 11.29 0.08
N VAL A 8 10.20 11.01 0.27
CA VAL A 8 10.89 9.92 -0.43
C VAL A 8 10.28 8.56 -0.07
N TRP A 9 9.99 8.30 1.22
CA TRP A 9 9.38 7.05 1.66
C TRP A 9 7.97 6.84 1.07
N LEU A 10 7.15 7.89 1.06
CA LEU A 10 5.83 7.84 0.43
C LEU A 10 5.93 7.60 -1.08
N LEU A 11 6.82 8.30 -1.78
CA LEU A 11 7.02 8.09 -3.22
C LEU A 11 7.54 6.69 -3.55
N LYS A 12 8.44 6.12 -2.73
CA LYS A 12 8.86 4.71 -2.85
C LYS A 12 7.67 3.76 -2.67
N THR A 13 6.80 4.03 -1.70
CA THR A 13 5.58 3.24 -1.45
C THR A 13 4.65 3.28 -2.65
N ALA A 14 4.36 4.47 -3.19
CA ALA A 14 3.60 4.65 -4.42
C ALA A 14 4.23 3.88 -5.59
N LEU A 15 5.53 4.02 -5.82
CA LEU A 15 6.24 3.31 -6.89
C LEU A 15 6.16 1.79 -6.74
N ALA A 16 6.20 1.26 -5.51
CA ALA A 16 6.11 -0.18 -5.27
C ALA A 16 4.78 -0.78 -5.76
N TYR A 17 3.66 -0.06 -5.63
CA TYR A 17 2.37 -0.47 -6.21
C TYR A 17 2.46 -0.58 -7.73
N TRP A 18 3.02 0.43 -8.38
CA TRP A 18 3.17 0.46 -9.84
C TRP A 18 4.17 -0.55 -10.40
N ILE A 19 5.23 -0.89 -9.66
CA ILE A 19 6.18 -1.95 -10.06
C ILE A 19 5.48 -3.30 -10.15
N VAL A 20 4.68 -3.67 -9.14
CA VAL A 20 3.91 -4.92 -9.15
C VAL A 20 2.95 -4.95 -10.34
N PHE A 21 2.23 -3.85 -10.58
CA PHE A 21 1.35 -3.73 -11.74
C PHE A 21 2.11 -3.87 -13.07
N ALA A 22 3.27 -3.22 -13.22
CA ALA A 22 4.11 -3.30 -14.41
C ALA A 22 4.65 -4.71 -14.68
N ILE A 23 4.92 -5.50 -13.63
CA ILE A 23 5.32 -6.91 -13.75
C ILE A 23 4.16 -7.79 -14.22
N ILE A 24 2.95 -7.54 -13.72
CA ILE A 24 1.77 -8.35 -14.00
C ILE A 24 1.18 -8.05 -15.39
N MET A 25 1.17 -6.77 -15.79
CA MET A 25 0.55 -6.29 -17.03
C MET A 25 0.95 -7.09 -18.29
N PRO A 26 2.24 -7.41 -18.56
CA PRO A 26 2.64 -8.19 -19.73
C PRO A 26 1.97 -9.56 -19.83
N PHE A 27 1.71 -10.24 -18.71
CA PHE A 27 1.06 -11.56 -18.72
C PHE A 27 -0.40 -11.46 -19.19
N PHE A 28 -1.10 -10.41 -18.78
CA PHE A 28 -2.47 -10.14 -19.20
C PHE A 28 -2.55 -9.72 -20.67
N LEU A 29 -1.58 -8.93 -21.16
CA LEU A 29 -1.55 -8.48 -22.56
C LEU A 29 -1.02 -9.54 -23.53
N ALA A 30 -0.14 -10.45 -23.08
CA ALA A 30 0.39 -11.52 -23.92
C ALA A 30 -0.71 -12.43 -24.47
N GLY A 31 -1.74 -12.73 -23.66
CA GLY A 31 -2.91 -13.51 -24.10
C GLY A 31 -3.66 -12.85 -25.26
N GLU A 32 -3.79 -11.53 -25.23
CA GLU A 32 -4.42 -10.76 -26.32
C GLU A 32 -3.57 -10.77 -27.59
N LEU A 33 -2.24 -10.61 -27.46
CA LEU A 33 -1.33 -10.69 -28.60
C LEU A 33 -1.35 -12.07 -29.26
N ILE A 34 -1.35 -13.14 -28.47
CA ILE A 34 -1.43 -14.52 -28.96
C ILE A 34 -2.76 -14.77 -29.67
N TYR A 35 -3.87 -14.34 -29.07
CA TYR A 35 -5.19 -14.44 -29.67
C TYR A 35 -5.27 -13.71 -31.02
N MET A 36 -4.82 -12.45 -31.10
CA MET A 36 -4.84 -11.68 -32.34
C MET A 36 -4.07 -12.36 -33.48
N ASN A 37 -2.95 -13.01 -33.16
CA ASN A 37 -2.11 -13.71 -34.13
C ASN A 37 -2.69 -15.08 -34.56
N SER A 38 -3.40 -15.76 -33.66
CA SER A 38 -3.90 -17.13 -33.89
C SER A 38 -5.36 -17.20 -34.32
N LYS A 39 -6.18 -16.15 -34.10
CA LYS A 39 -7.63 -16.14 -34.36
C LYS A 39 -8.02 -16.58 -35.77
N LYS A 40 -7.21 -16.29 -36.79
CA LYS A 40 -7.47 -16.66 -38.19
C LYS A 40 -7.38 -18.17 -38.44
N LYS A 41 -6.76 -18.92 -37.54
CA LYS A 41 -6.54 -20.37 -37.63
C LYS A 41 -7.47 -21.17 -36.69
N MET A 42 -8.30 -20.49 -35.90
CA MET A 42 -9.18 -21.09 -34.90
C MET A 42 -10.56 -21.41 -35.47
N THR A 43 -11.21 -22.43 -34.91
CA THR A 43 -12.63 -22.68 -35.16
C THR A 43 -13.50 -21.60 -34.50
N LYS A 44 -14.76 -21.47 -34.94
CA LYS A 44 -15.70 -20.48 -34.39
C LYS A 44 -15.92 -20.62 -32.88
N LYS A 45 -15.92 -21.85 -32.36
CA LYS A 45 -16.07 -22.15 -30.93
C LYS A 45 -14.84 -21.72 -30.14
N GLU A 46 -13.65 -22.15 -30.57
CA GLU A 46 -12.38 -21.78 -29.94
C GLU A 46 -12.17 -20.27 -29.93
N ASN A 47 -12.51 -19.58 -31.03
CA ASN A 47 -12.42 -18.13 -31.09
C ASN A 47 -13.32 -17.43 -30.05
N GLY A 48 -14.53 -17.95 -29.82
CA GLY A 48 -15.44 -17.40 -28.81
C GLY A 48 -14.92 -17.60 -27.38
N GLU A 49 -14.38 -18.77 -27.07
CA GLU A 49 -13.80 -19.08 -25.76
C GLU A 49 -12.56 -18.20 -25.47
N TRP A 50 -11.63 -18.08 -26.42
CA TRP A 50 -10.46 -17.21 -26.30
C TRP A 50 -10.83 -15.74 -26.14
N GLN A 51 -11.81 -15.26 -26.91
CA GLN A 51 -12.30 -13.88 -26.79
C GLN A 51 -12.88 -13.62 -25.40
N GLN A 52 -13.64 -14.57 -24.84
CA GLN A 52 -14.19 -14.44 -23.49
C GLN A 52 -13.08 -14.38 -22.43
N ILE A 53 -12.10 -15.27 -22.50
CA ILE A 53 -10.95 -15.31 -21.57
C ILE A 53 -10.18 -13.99 -21.63
N ASN A 54 -9.87 -13.49 -22.83
CA ASN A 54 -9.14 -12.23 -22.98
C ASN A 54 -9.94 -11.04 -22.48
N ASN A 55 -11.24 -10.97 -22.75
CA ASN A 55 -12.09 -9.91 -22.23
C ASN A 55 -12.08 -9.89 -20.69
N ILE A 56 -12.14 -11.06 -20.04
CA ILE A 56 -12.05 -11.17 -18.58
C ILE A 56 -10.66 -10.74 -18.10
N ALA A 57 -9.59 -11.17 -18.76
CA ALA A 57 -8.22 -10.80 -18.43
C ALA A 57 -8.02 -9.28 -18.51
N ILE A 58 -8.39 -8.65 -19.63
CA ILE A 58 -8.32 -7.19 -19.79
C ILE A 58 -9.19 -6.47 -18.76
N GLY A 59 -10.40 -6.99 -18.48
CA GLY A 59 -11.27 -6.45 -17.42
C GLY A 59 -10.59 -6.47 -16.05
N MET A 60 -9.96 -7.59 -15.67
CA MET A 60 -9.19 -7.70 -14.43
C MET A 60 -8.00 -6.74 -14.41
N LEU A 61 -7.28 -6.59 -15.52
CA LEU A 61 -6.17 -5.63 -15.62
C LEU A 61 -6.63 -4.19 -15.38
N VAL A 62 -7.78 -3.80 -15.94
CA VAL A 62 -8.37 -2.48 -15.72
C VAL A 62 -8.76 -2.29 -14.25
N VAL A 63 -9.37 -3.30 -13.62
CA VAL A 63 -9.71 -3.25 -12.19
C VAL A 63 -8.45 -3.06 -11.34
N PHE A 64 -7.38 -3.83 -11.60
CA PHE A 64 -6.11 -3.66 -10.89
C PHE A 64 -5.52 -2.26 -11.09
N PHE A 65 -5.57 -1.72 -12.31
CA PHE A 65 -5.09 -0.37 -12.60
C PHE A 65 -5.84 0.69 -11.78
N VAL A 66 -7.18 0.58 -11.71
CA VAL A 66 -8.01 1.50 -10.91
C VAL A 66 -7.67 1.40 -9.42
N ILE A 67 -7.52 0.18 -8.88
CA ILE A 67 -7.12 -0.01 -7.47
C ILE A 67 -5.77 0.67 -7.21
N ASN A 68 -4.77 0.46 -8.07
CA ASN A 68 -3.46 1.11 -7.91
C ASN A 68 -3.55 2.64 -7.93
N ILE A 69 -4.43 3.23 -8.75
CA ILE A 69 -4.69 4.68 -8.74
C ILE A 69 -5.32 5.12 -7.42
N VAL A 70 -6.36 4.42 -6.97
CA VAL A 70 -7.06 4.74 -5.72
C VAL A 70 -6.11 4.71 -4.53
N ASP A 71 -5.24 3.70 -4.46
CA ASP A 71 -4.26 3.56 -3.38
C ASP A 71 -3.12 4.59 -3.50
N THR A 72 -2.67 4.90 -4.72
CA THR A 72 -1.53 5.82 -4.93
C THR A 72 -1.93 7.30 -4.80
N PHE A 73 -3.17 7.67 -5.15
CA PHE A 73 -3.57 9.07 -5.22
C PHE A 73 -3.44 9.82 -3.88
N PRO A 74 -3.90 9.28 -2.73
CA PRO A 74 -3.69 9.91 -1.42
C PRO A 74 -2.19 10.09 -1.09
N ILE A 75 -1.35 9.11 -1.43
CA ILE A 75 0.09 9.15 -1.20
C ILE A 75 0.73 10.31 -1.97
N ILE A 76 0.37 10.47 -3.24
CA ILE A 76 0.89 11.57 -4.07
C ILE A 76 0.40 12.92 -3.56
N LYS A 77 -0.86 13.00 -3.11
CA LYS A 77 -1.40 14.22 -2.50
C LYS A 77 -0.59 14.62 -1.26
N ASP A 78 -0.26 13.66 -0.40
CA ASP A 78 0.57 13.90 0.79
C ASP A 78 1.99 14.30 0.42
N ALA A 79 2.63 13.59 -0.52
CA ALA A 79 4.00 13.85 -0.96
C ALA A 79 4.16 15.24 -1.61
N VAL A 80 3.23 15.64 -2.48
CA VAL A 80 3.28 16.92 -3.20
C VAL A 80 2.86 18.09 -2.30
N GLY A 81 1.82 17.88 -1.49
CA GLY A 81 1.29 18.90 -0.58
C GLY A 81 2.08 19.03 0.73
N GLN A 82 2.95 18.07 1.04
CA GLN A 82 3.58 17.90 2.35
C GLN A 82 2.54 17.86 3.48
N ASN A 83 1.42 17.14 3.24
CA ASN A 83 0.32 17.03 4.21
C ASN A 83 0.69 16.01 5.30
N TYR A 84 1.55 16.44 6.22
CA TYR A 84 2.04 15.64 7.33
C TYR A 84 1.50 16.17 8.64
N VAL A 85 0.93 15.27 9.44
CA VAL A 85 0.31 15.60 10.72
C VAL A 85 1.22 15.13 11.85
N CYS A 86 1.38 15.99 12.85
CA CYS A 86 2.09 15.68 14.08
C CYS A 86 1.08 15.59 15.23
N VAL A 87 1.05 14.45 15.91
CA VAL A 87 0.19 14.22 17.07
C VAL A 87 1.00 13.62 18.22
N LYS A 88 0.56 13.88 19.45
CA LYS A 88 1.00 13.13 20.63
C LYS A 88 -0.04 12.09 20.99
N GLY A 89 0.44 10.92 21.39
CA GLY A 89 -0.43 9.83 21.81
C GLY A 89 0.31 8.56 22.18
N GLU A 90 -0.46 7.61 22.65
CA GLU A 90 -0.03 6.26 22.96
C GLU A 90 0.02 5.43 21.67
N TYR A 91 1.21 4.93 21.34
CA TYR A 91 1.47 4.02 20.24
C TYR A 91 1.16 2.59 20.67
N SER A 92 0.52 1.83 19.79
CA SER A 92 0.29 0.40 19.95
C SER A 92 0.32 -0.30 18.60
N ILE A 93 0.81 -1.54 18.54
CA ILE A 93 0.71 -2.39 17.36
C ILE A 93 -0.52 -3.28 17.54
N GLU A 94 -1.43 -3.24 16.57
CA GLU A 94 -2.56 -4.16 16.51
C GLU A 94 -2.36 -5.18 15.38
N HIS A 95 -2.85 -6.40 15.62
CA HIS A 95 -2.80 -7.48 14.65
C HIS A 95 -4.23 -7.91 14.29
N ALA A 96 -4.50 -8.09 13.00
CA ALA A 96 -5.69 -8.82 12.57
C ALA A 96 -5.69 -10.21 13.21
N ARG A 97 -6.86 -10.69 13.64
CA ARG A 97 -7.02 -12.09 14.04
C ARG A 97 -6.52 -12.98 12.90
N GLN A 98 -5.46 -13.76 13.14
CA GLN A 98 -4.93 -14.70 12.17
C GLN A 98 -6.06 -15.57 11.62
N SER A 99 -6.39 -15.39 10.34
CA SER A 99 -7.17 -16.36 9.61
C SER A 99 -6.25 -17.50 9.18
N LYS A 100 -6.75 -18.75 9.21
CA LYS A 100 -5.95 -19.93 8.82
C LYS A 100 -5.42 -19.76 7.38
N GLY A 101 -4.15 -19.39 7.24
CA GLY A 101 -3.46 -19.30 5.95
C GLY A 101 -3.13 -17.89 5.45
N GLY A 102 -3.53 -16.83 6.16
CA GLY A 102 -3.10 -15.46 5.88
C GLY A 102 -2.06 -14.98 6.89
N GLY A 103 -1.05 -14.24 6.43
CA GLY A 103 -0.13 -13.52 7.35
C GLY A 103 -0.92 -12.57 8.26
N ALA A 104 -0.44 -12.36 9.49
CA ALA A 104 -1.02 -11.34 10.36
C ALA A 104 -0.87 -9.98 9.66
N THR A 105 -1.99 -9.30 9.41
CA THR A 105 -1.95 -7.89 9.00
C THR A 105 -1.72 -7.09 10.27
N GLU A 106 -0.61 -6.37 10.32
CA GLU A 106 -0.24 -5.52 11.46
C GLU A 106 -0.39 -4.07 11.04
N TRP A 107 -0.95 -3.25 11.91
CA TRP A 107 -1.03 -1.80 11.72
C TRP A 107 -0.74 -1.11 13.05
N VAL A 108 -0.33 0.15 12.95
CA VAL A 108 -0.11 1.00 14.12
C VAL A 108 -1.43 1.64 14.50
N VAL A 109 -1.73 1.69 15.79
CA VAL A 109 -2.79 2.52 16.33
C VAL A 109 -2.23 3.54 17.30
N ILE A 110 -2.54 4.80 17.05
CA ILE A 110 -2.24 5.91 17.94
C ILE A 110 -3.52 6.29 18.68
N THR A 111 -3.47 6.24 20.02
CA THR A 111 -4.53 6.77 20.87
C THR A 111 -4.11 8.15 21.38
N THR A 112 -4.75 9.20 20.88
CA THR A 112 -4.47 10.59 21.25
C THR A 112 -5.06 10.94 22.61
N ASP A 113 -4.64 12.06 23.20
CA ASP A 113 -5.05 12.48 24.56
C ASP A 113 -6.56 12.72 24.71
N ASP A 114 -7.24 13.07 23.63
CA ASP A 114 -8.69 13.22 23.57
C ASP A 114 -9.44 11.87 23.42
N GLY A 115 -8.69 10.76 23.37
CA GLY A 115 -9.20 9.42 23.22
C GLY A 115 -9.51 9.01 21.77
N ALA A 116 -9.17 9.83 20.78
CA ALA A 116 -9.31 9.44 19.38
C ALA A 116 -8.29 8.34 19.02
N ARG A 117 -8.72 7.38 18.19
CA ARG A 117 -7.88 6.26 17.74
C ARG A 117 -7.61 6.39 16.26
N ILE A 118 -6.35 6.52 15.89
CA ILE A 118 -5.88 6.70 14.52
C ILE A 118 -5.16 5.42 14.10
N ALA A 119 -5.72 4.68 13.15
CA ALA A 119 -5.05 3.52 12.55
C ALA A 119 -4.15 3.98 11.40
N LEU A 120 -2.90 3.53 11.39
CA LEU A 120 -1.88 3.91 10.44
C LEU A 120 -1.22 2.65 9.84
N ASP A 121 -1.07 2.66 8.52
CA ASP A 121 -0.34 1.65 7.77
C ASP A 121 1.16 1.95 7.73
N TYR A 122 1.93 0.98 7.25
CA TYR A 122 3.38 1.09 7.08
C TYR A 122 3.80 1.43 5.64
N PRO A 123 4.69 2.41 5.44
CA PRO A 123 5.29 2.65 4.13
C PRO A 123 5.98 1.37 3.62
N ARG A 124 5.75 1.01 2.36
CA ARG A 124 6.36 -0.19 1.77
C ARG A 124 7.87 -0.03 1.66
N GLY A 125 8.59 -1.00 2.23
CA GLY A 125 10.05 -1.08 2.17
C GLY A 125 10.78 -0.23 3.21
N LYS A 126 10.07 0.41 4.15
CA LYS A 126 10.67 0.99 5.34
C LYS A 126 11.00 -0.13 6.33
N ASP A 127 12.17 -0.07 6.96
CA ASP A 127 12.49 -0.96 8.08
C ASP A 127 11.70 -0.50 9.30
N LEU A 128 10.85 -1.38 9.80
CA LEU A 128 9.94 -1.10 10.91
C LEU A 128 10.54 -1.51 12.26
N SER A 129 11.74 -2.09 12.27
CA SER A 129 12.47 -2.41 13.51
C SER A 129 12.88 -1.18 14.32
N GLU A 130 12.79 0.02 13.72
CA GLU A 130 12.99 1.29 14.40
C GLU A 130 11.77 1.72 15.23
N LEU A 131 10.61 1.09 15.01
CA LEU A 131 9.44 1.34 15.84
C LEU A 131 9.49 0.50 17.11
N PRO A 132 8.99 1.02 18.24
CA PRO A 132 8.89 0.25 19.48
C PRO A 132 8.02 -0.99 19.29
N ASP A 133 8.46 -2.11 19.89
CA ASP A 133 7.67 -3.35 19.92
C ASP A 133 6.54 -3.26 20.96
N ASP A 134 6.72 -2.44 22.00
CA ASP A 134 5.80 -2.28 23.12
C ASP A 134 4.98 -0.97 23.04
N THR A 135 3.86 -0.97 23.77
CA THR A 135 3.03 0.23 23.91
C THR A 135 3.80 1.32 24.63
N CYS A 136 3.93 2.49 24.01
CA CYS A 136 4.65 3.61 24.59
C CYS A 136 4.06 4.94 24.12
N TYR A 137 4.29 5.99 24.90
CA TYR A 137 3.77 7.31 24.61
C TYR A 137 4.82 8.16 23.90
N GLY A 138 4.41 8.93 22.90
CA GLY A 138 5.34 9.72 22.12
C GLY A 138 4.70 10.66 21.12
N THR A 139 5.55 11.23 20.28
CA THR A 139 5.17 12.08 19.15
C THR A 139 5.19 11.27 17.87
N VAL A 140 4.09 11.28 17.12
CA VAL A 140 3.92 10.56 15.86
C VAL A 140 3.78 11.54 14.72
N TRP A 141 4.54 11.31 13.66
CA TRP A 141 4.32 11.93 12.35
C TRP A 141 3.70 10.93 11.40
N TYR A 142 2.61 11.32 10.75
CA TYR A 142 1.93 10.49 9.77
C TYR A 142 1.40 11.30 8.58
N SER A 143 1.11 10.63 7.47
CA SER A 143 0.56 11.26 6.28
C SER A 143 -0.96 11.41 6.38
N GLU A 144 -1.47 12.62 6.15
CA GLU A 144 -2.87 12.96 6.43
C GLU A 144 -3.86 12.15 5.59
N ASN A 145 -3.61 12.01 4.29
CA ASN A 145 -4.58 11.44 3.36
C ASN A 145 -4.37 9.93 3.16
N SER A 146 -3.13 9.47 3.22
CA SER A 146 -2.75 8.07 3.01
C SER A 146 -2.57 7.26 4.30
N HIS A 147 -2.62 7.91 5.47
CA HIS A 147 -2.55 7.27 6.78
C HIS A 147 -1.33 6.34 6.97
N TYR A 148 -0.17 6.74 6.46
CA TYR A 148 1.09 6.03 6.71
C TYR A 148 1.84 6.64 7.89
N ILE A 149 2.34 5.81 8.80
CA ILE A 149 3.29 6.26 9.82
C ILE A 149 4.62 6.64 9.17
N LEU A 150 5.13 7.82 9.50
CA LEU A 150 6.36 8.37 8.93
C LEU A 150 7.49 8.35 9.94
N GLU A 151 7.21 8.74 11.17
CA GLU A 151 8.18 8.75 12.27
C GLU A 151 7.45 8.60 13.62
N PHE A 152 8.09 7.92 14.56
CA PHE A 152 7.66 7.88 15.95
C PHE A 152 8.84 8.24 16.85
N ILE A 153 8.62 9.19 17.76
CA ILE A 153 9.62 9.65 18.72
C ILE A 153 9.05 9.40 20.11
N PRO A 154 9.52 8.37 20.84
CA PRO A 154 9.03 8.09 22.19
C PRO A 154 9.43 9.22 23.16
N ASP A 155 8.55 9.55 24.11
CA ASP A 155 8.81 10.61 25.10
C ASP A 155 9.85 10.16 26.16
N GLU A 156 9.94 8.86 26.41
CA GLU A 156 10.98 8.22 27.22
C GLU A 156 11.86 7.33 26.33
N PRO A 157 13.17 7.21 26.60
CA PRO A 157 13.99 6.25 25.86
C PRO A 157 13.40 4.85 26.04
N THR A 158 12.92 4.27 24.94
CA THR A 158 12.62 2.85 24.89
C THR A 158 13.96 2.13 25.00
N ASP A 159 14.23 1.53 26.15
CA ASP A 159 15.49 0.85 26.44
C ASP A 159 15.74 -0.24 25.38
N GLY A 160 16.60 0.08 24.41
CA GLY A 160 17.45 -0.79 23.59
C GLY A 160 16.87 -2.07 23.00
N ASN A 161 16.73 -2.09 21.67
CA ASN A 161 17.02 -3.29 20.88
C ASN A 161 18.47 -3.23 20.37
#